data_AF-A0A7K3RMG6-F1
#
_entry.id   AF-A0A7K3RMG6-F1
#
_cell.length_a   1.000
_cell.length_b   1.000
_cell.length_c   1.000
_cell.angle_alpha   90.00
_cell.angle_beta   90.00
_cell.angle_gamma   90.00
#
_symmetry.space_group_name_H-M   'P 1'
#
loop_
_entity.id
_entity.type
_entity.pdbx_description
1 polymer ?
#
loop_
_entity_poly.entity_id
_entity_poly.type
_entity_poly.pdbx_seq_one_letter_code
_entity_poly.pdbx_strand_id
1 'polypeptide(L)'
;MFSQRDAALRMLVDHLLFVERRPEVWAEEQRSWASRGAAGSSTGLGGMFEELMPGGYDQNCVASVYAEFAHRRGWLRPDRLLPADEHHALRARVRPWAQTDRSWADVLSEFGPPSILCGGASPLYSKTLGYLGEDPEEPMVFFHLWNGSTTAAESTWHELDEPVLLAVRFADAPFEEAFTFSPEGQRRRPGPGSLSG
;
A
#
# COMPACT_ATOMS: atom_id res chain seq x y z
N MET A 1 4.53 -20.57 -5.54
CA MET A 1 3.13 -20.87 -5.90
C MET A 1 2.38 -19.55 -5.80
N PHE A 2 1.73 -19.10 -6.87
CA PHE A 2 1.16 -17.75 -6.95
C PHE A 2 -0.01 -17.59 -5.99
N SER A 3 -0.11 -16.43 -5.34
CA SER A 3 -1.36 -16.07 -4.67
C SER A 3 -2.38 -15.72 -5.75
N GLN A 4 -3.56 -16.35 -5.72
CA GLN A 4 -4.68 -15.99 -6.61
C GLN A 4 -5.08 -14.50 -6.48
N ARG A 5 -4.61 -13.86 -5.41
CA ARG A 5 -5.09 -12.56 -4.93
C ARG A 5 -4.50 -11.36 -5.69
N ASP A 6 -3.33 -11.46 -6.32
CA ASP A 6 -2.76 -10.38 -7.17
C ASP A 6 -2.69 -10.74 -8.66
N ALA A 7 -3.24 -11.88 -9.05
CA ALA A 7 -3.17 -12.41 -10.42
C ALA A 7 -3.72 -11.43 -11.47
N ALA A 8 -4.80 -10.69 -11.17
CA ALA A 8 -5.39 -9.74 -12.10
C ALA A 8 -4.45 -8.55 -12.41
N LEU A 9 -3.86 -7.95 -11.38
CA LEU A 9 -2.89 -6.86 -11.53
C LEU A 9 -1.62 -7.35 -12.23
N ARG A 10 -1.16 -8.55 -11.87
CA ARG A 10 -0.05 -9.22 -12.54
C ARG A 10 -0.30 -9.42 -14.03
N MET A 11 -1.44 -10.02 -14.38
CA MET A 11 -1.82 -10.23 -15.78
C MET A 11 -1.87 -8.92 -16.55
N LEU A 12 -2.47 -7.87 -15.96
CA LEU A 12 -2.51 -6.54 -16.59
C LEU A 12 -1.10 -6.02 -16.90
N VAL A 13 -0.19 -6.05 -15.92
CA VAL A 13 1.20 -5.59 -16.10
C VAL A 13 1.93 -6.42 -17.18
N ASP A 14 1.80 -7.75 -17.13
CA ASP A 14 2.44 -8.64 -18.11
C ASP A 14 2.00 -8.30 -19.54
N HIS A 15 0.70 -8.06 -19.75
CA HIS A 15 0.18 -7.71 -21.08
C HIS A 15 0.61 -6.30 -21.53
N LEU A 16 0.63 -5.32 -20.63
CA LEU A 16 1.09 -3.97 -20.97
C LEU A 16 2.58 -3.97 -21.37
N LEU A 17 3.43 -4.70 -20.65
CA LEU A 17 4.85 -4.85 -21.00
C LEU A 17 5.07 -5.64 -22.29
N PHE A 18 4.25 -6.65 -22.55
CA PHE A 18 4.27 -7.34 -23.83
C PHE A 18 3.98 -6.37 -24.99
N VAL A 19 2.96 -5.50 -24.85
CA VAL A 19 2.63 -4.48 -25.85
C VAL A 19 3.78 -3.48 -26.03
N GLU A 20 4.45 -3.09 -24.94
CA GLU A 20 5.66 -2.25 -24.99
C GLU A 20 6.93 -2.97 -25.49
N ARG A 21 6.86 -4.29 -25.73
CA ARG A 21 8.00 -5.14 -26.09
C ARG A 21 9.13 -5.13 -25.05
N ARG A 22 8.77 -5.02 -23.77
CA ARG A 22 9.73 -5.01 -22.66
C ARG A 22 9.34 -5.92 -21.49
N PRO A 23 9.05 -7.22 -21.73
CA PRO A 23 8.70 -8.16 -20.67
C PRO A 23 9.81 -8.33 -19.60
N GLU A 24 11.07 -8.08 -19.96
CA GLU A 24 12.23 -8.17 -19.07
C GLU A 24 12.19 -7.18 -17.89
N VAL A 25 11.60 -6.00 -18.10
CA VAL A 25 11.45 -4.95 -17.08
C VAL A 25 10.70 -5.47 -15.86
N TRP A 26 9.78 -6.40 -16.06
CA TRP A 26 9.04 -6.97 -14.96
C TRP A 26 9.85 -7.92 -14.08
N ALA A 27 10.74 -8.69 -14.69
CA ALA A 27 11.62 -9.58 -13.97
C ALA A 27 12.62 -8.75 -13.14
N GLU A 28 13.04 -7.60 -13.65
CA GLU A 28 13.88 -6.65 -12.92
C GLU A 28 13.15 -6.04 -11.72
N GLU A 29 11.91 -5.58 -11.90
CA GLU A 29 11.11 -5.04 -10.78
C GLU A 29 10.87 -6.09 -9.70
N GLN A 30 10.52 -7.33 -10.07
CA GLN A 30 10.35 -8.42 -9.11
C GLN A 30 11.65 -8.75 -8.36
N ARG A 31 12.81 -8.72 -9.04
CA ARG A 31 14.12 -8.86 -8.40
C ARG A 31 14.42 -7.70 -7.46
N SER A 32 14.03 -6.47 -7.82
CA SER A 32 14.14 -5.32 -6.92
C SER A 32 13.31 -5.52 -5.66
N TRP A 33 12.04 -5.91 -5.77
CA TRP A 33 11.20 -6.24 -4.61
C TRP A 33 11.79 -7.35 -3.75
N ALA A 34 12.27 -8.42 -4.40
CA ALA A 34 12.95 -9.52 -3.74
C ALA A 34 14.15 -9.03 -2.91
N SER A 35 15.01 -8.20 -3.52
CA SER A 35 16.19 -7.64 -2.87
C SER A 35 15.86 -6.70 -1.71
N ARG A 36 14.66 -6.10 -1.74
CA ARG A 36 14.11 -5.25 -0.66
C ARG A 36 13.35 -6.02 0.42
N GLY A 37 13.35 -7.36 0.39
CA GLY A 37 12.74 -8.20 1.41
C GLY A 37 11.38 -8.78 1.06
N ALA A 38 10.78 -8.45 -0.09
CA ALA A 38 9.50 -9.05 -0.50
C ALA A 38 9.60 -10.53 -0.92
N ALA A 39 10.82 -11.06 -1.06
CA ALA A 39 11.09 -12.47 -1.42
C ALA A 39 10.98 -13.46 -0.27
N GLY A 40 10.88 -12.99 0.99
CA GLY A 40 10.86 -13.86 2.17
C GLY A 40 9.59 -14.70 2.29
N SER A 41 8.46 -14.23 1.77
CA SER A 41 7.20 -14.98 1.82
C SER A 41 7.06 -15.88 0.59
N SER A 42 6.73 -17.15 0.83
CA SER A 42 6.47 -18.14 -0.24
C SER A 42 5.29 -17.81 -1.17
N THR A 43 4.59 -16.69 -0.89
CA THR A 43 3.34 -16.21 -1.48
C THR A 43 3.44 -14.82 -2.12
N GLY A 44 4.63 -14.21 -2.21
CA GLY A 44 4.88 -12.95 -2.93
C GLY A 44 4.44 -11.69 -2.18
N LEU A 45 4.05 -10.62 -2.89
CA LEU A 45 3.62 -9.36 -2.24
C LEU A 45 2.45 -9.57 -1.28
N GLY A 46 1.52 -10.47 -1.63
CA GLY A 46 0.39 -10.79 -0.76
C GLY A 46 0.83 -11.38 0.59
N GLY A 47 1.76 -12.33 0.58
CA GLY A 47 2.31 -12.91 1.81
C GLY A 47 3.05 -11.90 2.67
N MET A 48 3.84 -11.05 2.03
CA MET A 48 4.55 -9.98 2.74
C MET A 48 3.56 -9.03 3.44
N PHE A 49 2.49 -8.61 2.77
CA PHE A 49 1.46 -7.80 3.43
C PHE A 49 0.67 -8.60 4.48
N GLU A 50 0.47 -9.91 4.33
CA GLU A 50 -0.14 -10.75 5.39
C GLU A 50 0.72 -10.83 6.65
N GLU A 51 2.05 -10.89 6.49
CA GLU A 51 3.00 -10.92 7.60
C GLU A 51 3.15 -9.56 8.30
N LEU A 52 2.98 -8.47 7.54
CA LEU A 52 3.21 -7.11 8.03
C LEU A 52 1.93 -6.37 8.44
N MET A 53 0.82 -6.60 7.75
CA MET A 53 -0.41 -5.82 7.92
C MET A 53 -1.35 -6.45 8.94
N PRO A 54 -1.84 -5.62 9.88
CA PRO A 54 -2.94 -6.00 10.75
C PRO A 54 -4.20 -6.47 10.01
N GLY A 55 -4.83 -7.54 10.50
CA GLY A 55 -6.05 -8.08 9.91
C GLY A 55 -5.84 -8.91 8.63
N GLY A 56 -4.58 -9.10 8.21
CA GLY A 56 -4.19 -9.94 7.09
C GLY A 56 -4.17 -9.21 5.73
N TYR A 57 -4.37 -9.97 4.65
CA TYR A 57 -4.33 -9.50 3.28
C TYR A 57 -5.44 -8.48 2.95
N ASP A 58 -5.06 -7.27 2.53
CA ASP A 58 -5.93 -6.34 1.81
C ASP A 58 -5.39 -6.12 0.39
N GLN A 59 -6.23 -6.39 -0.62
CA GLN A 59 -5.93 -6.13 -2.04
C GLN A 59 -5.50 -4.68 -2.30
N ASN A 60 -6.00 -3.72 -1.51
CA ASN A 60 -5.64 -2.31 -1.63
C ASN A 60 -4.19 -2.04 -1.23
N CYS A 61 -3.61 -2.87 -0.35
CA CYS A 61 -2.20 -2.78 0.01
C CYS A 61 -1.32 -3.25 -1.17
N VAL A 62 -1.66 -4.37 -1.80
CA VAL A 62 -0.94 -4.85 -2.99
C VAL A 62 -1.07 -3.86 -4.15
N ALA A 63 -2.27 -3.32 -4.38
CA ALA A 63 -2.52 -2.32 -5.41
C ALA A 63 -1.57 -1.10 -5.30
N SER A 64 -1.15 -0.72 -4.08
CA SER A 64 -0.19 0.37 -3.87
C SER A 64 1.20 0.09 -4.46
N VAL A 65 1.67 -1.16 -4.41
CA VAL A 65 2.98 -1.54 -4.97
C VAL A 65 2.92 -1.57 -6.50
N TYR A 66 1.81 -2.05 -7.06
CA TYR A 66 1.56 -1.98 -8.50
C TYR A 66 1.38 -0.54 -8.99
N ALA A 67 0.82 0.35 -8.16
CA ALA A 67 0.67 1.77 -8.49
C ALA A 67 2.02 2.47 -8.64
N GLU A 68 3.02 2.15 -7.81
CA GLU A 68 4.39 2.67 -7.97
C GLU A 68 4.99 2.29 -9.31
N PHE A 69 4.88 1.01 -9.66
CA PHE A 69 5.36 0.52 -10.94
C PHE A 69 4.64 1.24 -12.09
N ALA A 70 3.31 1.29 -12.06
CA ALA A 70 2.51 1.97 -13.07
C ALA A 70 2.84 3.47 -13.17
N HIS A 71 3.17 4.13 -12.05
CA HIS A 71 3.57 5.53 -12.03
C HIS A 71 4.92 5.76 -12.75
N ARG A 72 5.96 5.00 -12.38
CA ARG A 72 7.28 5.06 -13.05
C ARG A 72 7.20 4.69 -14.54
N ARG A 73 6.22 3.87 -14.93
CA ARG A 73 5.98 3.53 -16.33
C ARG A 73 5.17 4.59 -17.10
N GLY A 74 4.61 5.60 -16.43
CA GLY A 74 3.75 6.62 -17.03
C GLY A 74 2.33 6.11 -17.37
N TRP A 75 1.92 4.99 -16.78
CA TRP A 75 0.60 4.39 -17.01
C TRP A 75 -0.46 4.88 -16.02
N LEU A 76 -0.02 5.33 -14.85
CA LEU A 76 -0.89 5.84 -13.82
C LEU A 76 -1.20 7.32 -14.07
N ARG A 77 -2.48 7.65 -14.25
CA ARG A 77 -2.96 9.03 -14.23
C ARG A 77 -3.46 9.37 -12.82
N PRO A 78 -2.77 10.24 -12.06
CA PRO A 78 -3.25 10.65 -10.76
C PRO A 78 -4.35 11.70 -10.86
N ASP A 79 -5.19 11.76 -9.82
CA ASP A 79 -6.23 12.79 -9.67
C ASP A 79 -5.60 14.16 -9.37
N ARG A 80 -4.47 14.16 -8.66
CA ARG A 80 -3.63 15.34 -8.45
C ARG A 80 -2.16 14.99 -8.25
N LEU A 81 -1.28 15.94 -8.56
CA LEU A 81 0.14 15.90 -8.24
C LEU A 81 0.41 16.91 -7.13
N LEU A 82 1.27 16.54 -6.18
CA LEU A 82 1.78 17.46 -5.18
C LEU A 82 2.93 18.27 -5.78
N PRO A 83 2.93 19.61 -5.64
CA PRO A 83 4.13 20.41 -5.88
C PRO A 83 5.34 19.89 -5.10
N ALA A 84 6.55 20.10 -5.63
CA ALA A 84 7.77 19.52 -5.06
C ALA A 84 8.00 19.89 -3.59
N ASP A 85 7.69 21.12 -3.18
CA ASP A 85 7.78 21.58 -1.79
C ASP A 85 6.73 20.92 -0.88
N GLU A 86 5.49 20.77 -1.34
CA GLU A 86 4.44 20.04 -0.63
C GLU A 86 4.78 18.55 -0.49
N HIS A 87 5.29 17.92 -1.55
CA HIS A 87 5.70 16.52 -1.51
C HIS A 87 6.89 16.30 -0.56
N HIS A 88 7.88 17.19 -0.61
CA HIS A 88 9.00 17.17 0.32
C HIS A 88 8.55 17.33 1.77
N ALA A 89 7.65 18.28 2.04
CA ALA A 89 7.09 18.52 3.37
C ALA A 89 6.28 17.32 3.88
N LEU A 90 5.48 16.68 3.03
CA LEU A 90 4.78 15.42 3.33
C LEU A 90 5.79 14.35 3.78
N ARG A 91 6.81 14.09 2.96
CA ARG A 91 7.81 13.04 3.22
C ARG A 91 8.57 13.27 4.53
N ALA A 92 8.93 14.52 4.83
CA ALA A 92 9.66 14.87 6.05
C ALA A 92 8.81 14.70 7.33
N ARG A 93 7.50 14.92 7.24
CA ARG A 93 6.60 15.00 8.40
C ARG A 93 5.83 13.71 8.70
N VAL A 94 5.54 12.92 7.68
CA VAL A 94 4.52 11.87 7.80
C VAL A 94 4.90 10.77 8.80
N ARG A 95 6.19 10.43 8.95
CA ARG A 95 6.64 9.40 9.90
C ARG A 95 6.39 9.81 11.36
N PRO A 96 6.85 10.99 11.84
CA PRO A 96 6.45 11.49 13.16
C PRO A 96 4.94 11.64 13.33
N TRP A 97 4.23 12.11 12.30
CA TRP A 97 2.79 12.33 12.36
C TRP A 97 1.99 11.04 12.56
N ALA A 98 2.46 9.93 11.97
CA ALA A 98 1.88 8.60 12.09
C ALA A 98 2.14 7.91 13.45
N GLN A 99 2.92 8.50 14.37
CA GLN A 99 3.20 7.93 15.71
C GLN A 99 2.02 8.07 16.70
N THR A 100 0.87 8.54 16.23
CA THR A 100 -0.38 8.67 16.98
C THR A 100 -1.49 8.03 16.16
N ASP A 101 -2.56 7.60 16.81
CA ASP A 101 -3.70 7.03 16.08
C ASP A 101 -4.38 8.13 15.25
N ARG A 102 -4.70 7.78 14.00
CA ARG A 102 -5.28 8.67 13.00
C ARG A 102 -6.43 7.98 12.30
N SER A 103 -7.44 8.74 11.92
CA SER A 103 -8.51 8.26 11.07
C SER A 103 -8.33 8.67 9.60
N TRP A 104 -9.20 8.15 8.74
CA TRP A 104 -9.28 8.58 7.35
C TRP A 104 -9.53 10.09 7.26
N ALA A 105 -10.44 10.64 8.07
CA ALA A 105 -10.68 12.08 8.12
C ALA A 105 -9.44 12.88 8.52
N ASP A 106 -8.63 12.40 9.46
CA ASP A 106 -7.39 13.07 9.87
C ASP A 106 -6.39 13.17 8.71
N VAL A 107 -6.22 12.10 7.92
CA VAL A 107 -5.32 12.11 6.75
C VAL A 107 -5.78 13.13 5.72
N LEU A 108 -7.08 13.17 5.43
CA LEU A 108 -7.65 14.12 4.47
C LEU A 108 -7.59 15.57 4.96
N SER A 109 -7.80 15.79 6.25
CA SER A 109 -7.70 17.11 6.89
C SER A 109 -6.26 17.64 6.83
N GLU A 110 -5.28 16.77 7.08
CA GLU A 110 -3.86 17.13 7.16
C GLU A 110 -3.19 17.31 5.79
N PHE A 111 -3.48 16.39 4.85
CA PHE A 111 -2.76 16.31 3.59
C PHE A 111 -3.62 16.62 2.37
N GLY A 112 -4.92 16.87 2.56
CA GLY A 112 -5.87 17.05 1.47
C GLY A 112 -6.26 15.75 0.77
N PRO A 113 -7.00 15.83 -0.35
CA PRO A 113 -7.41 14.66 -1.15
C PRO A 113 -6.22 13.80 -1.58
N PRO A 114 -6.33 12.49 -1.73
CA PRO A 114 -5.21 11.69 -2.23
C PRO A 114 -4.94 11.97 -3.72
N SER A 115 -3.73 11.67 -4.18
CA SER A 115 -3.41 11.60 -5.61
C SER A 115 -3.99 10.36 -6.28
N ILE A 116 -4.07 9.26 -5.53
CA ILE A 116 -4.73 8.01 -5.94
C ILE A 116 -5.44 7.36 -4.75
N LEU A 117 -6.56 6.70 -5.04
CA LEU A 117 -7.31 5.91 -4.08
C LEU A 117 -7.33 4.45 -4.53
N CYS A 118 -6.67 3.55 -3.79
CA CYS A 118 -6.85 2.12 -3.97
C CYS A 118 -8.02 1.66 -3.09
N GLY A 119 -9.11 1.22 -3.72
CA GLY A 119 -10.36 0.86 -3.06
C GLY A 119 -11.47 1.84 -3.41
N GLY A 120 -12.50 1.90 -2.56
CA GLY A 120 -13.67 2.76 -2.77
C GLY A 120 -13.71 3.99 -1.85
N ALA A 121 -14.51 4.98 -2.23
CA ALA A 121 -14.78 6.17 -1.42
C ALA A 121 -15.75 5.91 -0.25
N SER A 122 -16.32 4.71 -0.12
CA SER A 122 -17.19 4.38 1.01
C SER A 122 -16.38 4.32 2.32
N PRO A 123 -16.80 5.00 3.41
CA PRO A 123 -16.12 4.94 4.71
C PRO A 123 -16.14 3.55 5.32
N LEU A 124 -17.04 2.69 4.84
CA LEU A 124 -17.21 1.36 5.38
C LEU A 124 -16.05 0.41 5.03
N TYR A 125 -15.22 0.70 4.03
CA TYR A 125 -14.19 -0.23 3.59
C TYR A 125 -12.77 0.29 3.82
N SER A 126 -11.88 -0.66 4.12
CA SER A 126 -10.42 -0.46 4.08
C SER A 126 -9.99 0.10 2.72
N LYS A 127 -8.91 0.88 2.71
CA LYS A 127 -8.39 1.55 1.52
C LYS A 127 -6.94 1.96 1.70
N THR A 128 -6.28 2.21 0.58
CA THR A 128 -4.97 2.86 0.56
C THR A 128 -5.07 4.21 -0.13
N LEU A 129 -4.56 5.25 0.53
CA LEU A 129 -4.40 6.58 -0.07
C LEU A 129 -2.96 6.75 -0.53
N GLY A 130 -2.74 7.10 -1.80
CA GLY A 130 -1.42 7.42 -2.32
C GLY A 130 -1.28 8.92 -2.61
N TYR A 131 -0.13 9.47 -2.26
CA TYR A 131 0.28 10.84 -2.57
C TYR A 131 1.60 10.78 -3.34
N LEU A 132 1.69 11.57 -4.41
CA LEU A 132 2.80 11.54 -5.35
C LEU A 132 3.19 12.95 -5.80
N GLY A 133 4.49 13.15 -5.98
CA GLY A 133 5.07 14.40 -6.49
C GLY A 133 5.02 14.48 -8.02
N GLU A 134 5.47 15.60 -8.57
CA GLU A 134 5.56 15.82 -10.03
C GLU A 134 6.63 14.97 -10.71
N ASP A 135 7.70 14.62 -10.00
CA ASP A 135 8.78 13.76 -10.49
C ASP A 135 8.43 12.28 -10.27
N PRO A 136 8.27 11.47 -11.34
CA PRO A 136 7.92 10.05 -11.23
C PRO A 136 8.98 9.19 -10.54
N GLU A 137 10.22 9.68 -10.43
CA GLU A 137 11.30 9.00 -9.71
C GLU A 137 11.28 9.27 -8.20
N GLU A 138 10.52 10.27 -7.74
CA GLU A 138 10.33 10.49 -6.32
C GLU A 138 9.42 9.42 -5.70
N PRO A 139 9.71 8.98 -4.47
CA PRO A 139 8.93 7.93 -3.83
C PRO A 139 7.51 8.40 -3.52
N MET A 140 6.55 7.56 -3.86
CA MET A 140 5.16 7.71 -3.43
C MET A 140 5.03 7.45 -1.92
N VAL A 141 4.10 8.17 -1.28
CA VAL A 141 3.72 7.97 0.12
C VAL A 141 2.33 7.35 0.18
N PHE A 142 2.20 6.22 0.88
CA PHE A 142 0.95 5.51 1.02
C PHE A 142 0.47 5.46 2.46
N PHE A 143 -0.82 5.69 2.66
CA PHE A 143 -1.51 5.51 3.94
C PHE A 143 -2.43 4.31 3.83
N HIS A 144 -2.14 3.25 4.59
CA HIS A 144 -2.93 2.03 4.63
C HIS A 144 -3.95 2.14 5.77
N LEU A 145 -5.23 2.22 5.40
CA LEU A 145 -6.36 2.41 6.30
C LEU A 145 -7.20 1.14 6.37
N TRP A 146 -7.69 0.83 7.57
CA TRP A 146 -8.46 -0.38 7.84
C TRP A 146 -9.71 -0.09 8.63
N ASN A 147 -10.83 -0.75 8.30
CA ASN A 147 -12.14 -0.47 8.88
C ASN A 147 -12.78 -1.68 9.58
N GLY A 148 -12.02 -2.46 10.36
CA GLY A 148 -12.61 -3.58 11.08
C GLY A 148 -12.87 -4.85 10.26
N SER A 149 -12.78 -4.79 8.93
CA SER A 149 -13.09 -5.94 8.08
C SER A 149 -11.96 -6.98 8.18
N THR A 150 -12.25 -8.14 8.78
CA THR A 150 -11.42 -9.33 8.60
C THR A 150 -11.89 -10.08 7.35
N THR A 151 -10.96 -10.73 6.65
CA THR A 151 -11.28 -11.60 5.50
C THR A 151 -11.99 -12.89 5.91
N ALA A 152 -12.10 -13.15 7.22
CA ALA A 152 -12.84 -14.26 7.79
C ALA A 152 -14.34 -14.00 7.68
N ALA A 153 -15.07 -14.97 7.11
CA ALA A 153 -16.49 -14.92 6.79
C ALA A 153 -17.44 -14.80 8.01
N GLU A 154 -16.97 -14.37 9.18
CA GLU A 154 -17.71 -14.43 10.44
C GLU A 154 -18.23 -13.08 10.96
N SER A 155 -17.90 -11.93 10.33
CA SER A 155 -18.55 -10.66 10.68
C SER A 155 -18.94 -9.83 9.46
N THR A 156 -20.25 -9.77 9.18
CA THR A 156 -20.88 -8.87 8.20
C THR A 156 -20.88 -7.38 8.62
N TRP A 157 -20.12 -7.01 9.66
CA TRP A 157 -20.18 -5.69 10.28
C TRP A 157 -18.78 -5.11 10.42
N HIS A 158 -18.62 -3.87 9.95
CA HIS A 158 -17.43 -3.08 10.18
C HIS A 158 -17.30 -2.77 11.67
N GLU A 159 -16.15 -3.07 12.27
CA GLU A 159 -15.90 -2.78 13.70
C GLU A 159 -15.88 -1.27 14.00
N LEU A 160 -15.63 -0.46 12.97
CA LEU A 160 -15.38 0.97 13.09
C LEU A 160 -16.29 1.77 12.16
N ASP A 161 -16.68 2.96 12.63
CA ASP A 161 -17.50 3.92 11.88
C ASP A 161 -16.72 4.57 10.72
N GLU A 162 -15.39 4.65 10.84
CA GLU A 162 -14.50 5.08 9.77
C GLU A 162 -13.14 4.35 9.81
N PRO A 163 -12.44 4.25 8.66
CA PRO A 163 -11.17 3.54 8.59
C PRO A 163 -10.09 4.26 9.40
N VAL A 164 -9.30 3.49 10.14
CA VAL A 164 -8.16 3.97 10.94
C VAL A 164 -6.85 3.67 10.24
N LEU A 165 -5.86 4.55 10.42
CA LEU A 165 -4.52 4.39 9.86
C LEU A 165 -3.80 3.27 10.59
N LEU A 166 -3.36 2.26 9.85
CA LEU A 166 -2.50 1.21 10.38
C LEU A 166 -1.02 1.50 10.11
N ALA A 167 -0.70 1.94 8.89
CA ALA A 167 0.68 2.17 8.51
C ALA A 167 0.81 3.21 7.40
N VAL A 168 1.93 3.93 7.44
CA VAL A 168 2.42 4.72 6.32
C VAL A 168 3.56 3.97 5.65
N ARG A 169 3.58 3.91 4.32
CA ARG A 169 4.63 3.25 3.54
C ARG A 169 5.28 4.19 2.53
N PHE A 170 6.60 4.10 2.42
CA PHE A 170 7.40 4.78 1.40
C PHE A 170 7.89 3.79 0.33
N ALA A 171 7.85 4.23 -0.93
CA ALA A 171 8.22 3.40 -2.09
C ALA A 171 9.73 3.11 -2.23
N ASP A 172 10.62 3.88 -1.60
CA ASP A 172 12.09 3.83 -1.81
C ASP A 172 12.90 3.04 -0.76
N ALA A 173 12.29 2.65 0.36
CA ALA A 173 12.97 1.93 1.43
C ALA A 173 12.88 0.39 1.27
N PRO A 174 13.78 -0.38 1.92
CA PRO A 174 13.56 -1.81 2.17
C PRO A 174 12.19 -2.04 2.82
N PHE A 175 11.48 -3.12 2.48
CA PHE A 175 10.08 -3.28 2.90
C PHE A 175 9.90 -3.22 4.42
N GLU A 176 10.79 -3.82 5.21
CA GLU A 176 10.71 -3.76 6.67
C GLU A 176 10.85 -2.33 7.24
N GLU A 177 11.60 -1.46 6.55
CA GLU A 177 11.87 -0.07 6.94
C GLU A 177 10.92 0.93 6.25
N ALA A 178 10.25 0.47 5.20
CA ALA A 178 9.31 1.26 4.42
C ALA A 178 8.07 1.62 5.24
N PHE A 179 7.68 0.80 6.21
CA PHE A 179 6.51 1.03 7.04
C PHE A 179 6.82 1.85 8.29
N THR A 180 5.93 2.77 8.60
CA THR A 180 5.77 3.37 9.94
C THR A 180 4.37 3.03 10.42
N PHE A 181 4.28 2.13 11.40
CA PHE A 181 3.01 1.71 11.98
C PHE A 181 2.53 2.71 13.02
N SER A 182 1.25 3.04 12.98
CA SER A 182 0.57 3.76 14.05
C SER A 182 0.46 2.90 15.31
N PRO A 183 0.14 3.47 16.48
CA PRO A 183 -0.12 2.67 17.68
C PRO A 183 -1.19 1.58 17.46
N GLU A 184 -2.28 1.88 16.75
CA GLU A 184 -3.31 0.90 16.37
C GLU A 184 -2.76 -0.15 15.41
N GLY A 185 -1.94 0.26 14.43
CA GLY A 185 -1.23 -0.66 13.56
C GLY A 185 -0.34 -1.62 14.33
N GLN A 186 0.42 -1.13 15.31
CA GLN A 186 1.30 -1.94 16.17
C GLN A 186 0.51 -2.91 17.03
N ARG A 187 -0.59 -2.47 17.67
CA ARG A 187 -1.45 -3.32 18.52
C ARG A 187 -2.00 -4.53 17.78
N ARG A 188 -2.25 -4.39 16.49
CA ARG A 188 -2.88 -5.42 15.66
C ARG A 188 -1.92 -6.16 14.73
N ARG A 189 -0.61 -5.95 14.85
CA ARG A 189 0.37 -6.71 14.05
C ARG A 189 0.20 -8.21 14.30
N PRO A 190 0.31 -9.05 13.25
CA PRO A 190 0.36 -10.49 13.43
C PRO A 190 1.47 -10.86 14.43
N GLY A 191 1.14 -11.66 15.44
CA GLY A 191 2.15 -12.18 16.37
C GLY A 191 3.05 -13.21 15.66
N PRO A 192 4.30 -13.39 16.09
CA PRO A 192 5.17 -14.44 15.55
C PRO A 192 4.51 -15.81 15.81
N GLY A 193 3.92 -16.40 14.77
CA GLY A 193 3.18 -17.67 14.83
C GLY A 193 1.70 -17.63 14.41
N SER A 194 1.14 -16.48 14.00
CA SER A 194 -0.28 -16.41 13.57
C SER A 194 -0.56 -17.00 12.16
N LEU A 195 0.45 -17.55 11.48
CA LEU A 195 0.31 -18.16 10.15
C LEU A 195 -0.07 -19.65 10.22
N SER A 196 -1.07 -20.00 11.02
CA SER A 196 -1.63 -21.36 11.05
C SER A 196 -3.12 -21.28 11.39
N GLY A 197 -3.94 -21.25 10.36
CA GLY A 197 -5.40 -21.28 10.40
C GLY A 197 -5.98 -21.27 9.00
#